data_AF-A0A7J8WT52-F1
#
_entry.id   AF-A0A7J8WT52-F1
#
_cell.length_a   1.000
_cell.length_b   1.000
_cell.length_c   1.000
_cell.angle_alpha   90.00
_cell.angle_beta   90.00
_cell.angle_gamma   90.00
#
_symmetry.space_group_name_H-M   'P 1'
#
loop_
_entity.id
_entity.type
_entity.pdbx_description
1 polymer ?
#
loop_
_entity_poly.entity_id
_entity_poly.type
_entity_poly.pdbx_seq_one_letter_code
_entity_poly.pdbx_strand_id
1 'polypeptide(L)'
;MSIKAMDFSLRINPSICFTQNPPKPSSKLRFLTVRCSLPLTSDDAATGLAERPWKVADARLVLEDGSIWKAKSFGASGTQVGEVVFNTSLTGYQEILTDPSYAGQFVLMTNPHIGNTGVNFDDEESRQCFLAGLVIRSLSITTSNWRCAETLGDYLAERNIMGIFSNLLTLMLSCNVPDDVDTRAITRRLRQDGSLIG
;
A
#
# COMPACT_ATOMS: atom_id res chain seq x y z
N MET A 1 39.26 -13.73 13.48
CA MET A 1 40.47 -12.88 13.64
C MET A 1 40.86 -12.42 12.24
N SER A 2 40.95 -11.15 11.85
CA SER A 2 41.08 -9.89 12.57
C SER A 2 40.46 -8.77 11.72
N ILE A 3 39.91 -7.75 12.38
CA ILE A 3 39.15 -6.64 11.79
C ILE A 3 40.09 -5.68 11.05
N LYS A 4 39.77 -5.32 9.81
CA LYS A 4 40.52 -4.33 9.01
C LYS A 4 39.88 -2.96 9.21
N ALA A 5 40.55 -2.10 9.97
CA ALA A 5 40.24 -0.67 10.06
C ALA A 5 40.68 0.03 8.77
N MET A 6 39.80 0.87 8.20
CA MET A 6 40.16 1.78 7.12
C MET A 6 40.17 3.21 7.66
N ASP A 7 41.32 3.82 7.44
CA ASP A 7 41.76 5.16 7.83
C ASP A 7 41.14 6.20 6.89
N PHE A 8 40.67 7.34 7.42
CA PHE A 8 40.02 8.40 6.65
C PHE A 8 40.85 9.68 6.74
N SER A 9 41.55 10.01 5.66
CA SER A 9 42.41 11.19 5.56
C SER A 9 41.61 12.42 5.10
N LEU A 10 41.63 13.47 5.92
CA LEU A 10 41.07 14.79 5.62
C LEU A 10 42.06 15.61 4.76
N ARG A 11 41.62 16.11 3.61
CA ARG A 11 42.25 17.26 2.94
C ARG A 11 41.33 18.47 3.02
N ILE A 12 41.83 19.51 3.67
CA ILE A 12 41.29 20.86 3.75
C ILE A 12 41.80 21.62 2.52
N ASN A 13 40.98 22.47 1.89
CA ASN A 13 41.50 23.63 1.18
C ASN A 13 40.60 24.87 1.38
N PRO A 14 41.18 26.07 1.54
CA PRO A 14 40.55 27.26 2.12
C PRO A 14 40.18 28.31 1.06
N SER A 15 39.31 29.27 1.42
CA SER A 15 39.25 30.67 0.94
C SER A 15 38.04 31.37 1.62
N ILE A 16 38.24 32.26 2.62
CA ILE A 16 38.26 33.75 2.54
C ILE A 16 36.87 34.31 2.15
N CYS A 17 36.16 35.24 2.79
CA CYS A 17 36.37 36.21 3.88
C CYS A 17 34.97 36.74 4.32
N PHE A 18 34.77 37.11 5.59
CA PHE A 18 34.24 38.43 6.05
C PHE A 18 33.92 38.39 7.56
N THR A 19 34.03 39.55 8.18
CA THR A 19 34.42 39.83 9.55
C THR A 19 33.27 40.14 10.53
N GLN A 20 33.58 40.04 11.83
CA GLN A 20 33.00 40.73 13.03
C GLN A 20 31.97 39.99 13.92
N ASN A 21 32.50 39.30 14.97
CA ASN A 21 32.21 39.30 16.43
C ASN A 21 30.77 39.46 17.05
N PRO A 22 30.53 38.97 18.30
CA PRO A 22 29.48 37.97 18.62
C PRO A 22 28.34 38.44 19.57
N PRO A 23 27.37 37.57 19.90
CA PRO A 23 27.07 37.32 21.32
C PRO A 23 26.90 35.84 21.73
N LYS A 24 27.33 35.51 22.97
CA LYS A 24 27.14 34.24 23.72
C LYS A 24 25.77 34.21 24.45
N PRO A 25 25.43 33.18 25.25
CA PRO A 25 25.23 31.76 24.92
C PRO A 25 23.85 31.28 25.46
N SER A 26 23.17 30.30 24.84
CA SER A 26 22.10 29.60 25.57
C SER A 26 21.80 28.22 24.97
N SER A 27 21.80 27.24 25.88
CA SER A 27 21.26 25.87 25.80
C SER A 27 21.47 25.09 24.48
N LYS A 28 22.44 24.16 24.51
CA LYS A 28 22.60 23.10 23.50
C LYS A 28 21.35 22.20 23.45
N LEU A 29 20.34 22.60 22.68
CA LEU A 29 19.40 21.65 22.08
C LEU A 29 20.18 20.86 21.03
N ARG A 30 20.39 19.57 21.28
CA ARG A 30 20.94 18.66 20.26
C ARG A 30 19.87 18.45 19.20
N PHE A 31 19.80 19.35 18.22
CA PHE A 31 19.06 19.09 17.00
C PHE A 31 19.81 18.00 16.23
N LEU A 32 19.21 16.82 16.19
CA LEU A 32 19.67 15.72 15.36
C LEU A 32 19.27 16.00 13.91
N THR A 33 20.07 16.79 13.20
CA THR A 33 19.84 17.04 11.78
C THR A 33 20.41 15.87 10.97
N VAL A 34 19.53 14.96 10.54
CA VAL A 34 19.87 13.92 9.56
C VAL A 34 19.78 14.54 8.18
N ARG A 35 20.93 14.77 7.53
CA ARG A 35 21.00 15.04 6.09
C ARG A 35 21.48 13.79 5.39
N CYS A 36 20.61 13.20 4.58
CA CYS A 36 20.99 12.16 3.64
C CYS A 36 21.31 12.84 2.31
N SER A 37 22.54 12.69 1.82
CA SER A 37 22.91 13.04 0.46
C SER A 37 23.37 11.78 -0.24
N LEU A 38 22.71 11.41 -1.33
CA LEU A 38 23.25 10.45 -2.28
C LEU A 38 23.38 11.12 -3.66
N PRO A 39 24.49 10.92 -4.38
CA PRO A 39 24.67 11.50 -5.70
C PRO A 39 23.85 10.72 -6.74
N LEU A 40 23.15 11.46 -7.59
CA LEU A 40 22.49 10.95 -8.78
C LEU A 40 23.52 10.84 -9.90
N THR A 41 23.66 9.64 -10.48
CA THR A 41 24.13 9.47 -11.86
C THR A 41 23.42 8.30 -12.52
N SER A 42 22.99 8.58 -13.76
CA SER A 42 22.46 7.72 -14.84
C SER A 42 21.10 7.04 -14.65
N ASP A 43 20.08 7.68 -15.25
CA ASP A 43 19.15 7.09 -16.23
C ASP A 43 18.56 5.71 -15.93
N ASP A 44 17.67 5.64 -14.94
CA ASP A 44 16.48 4.78 -14.87
C ASP A 44 15.63 5.24 -13.67
N ALA A 45 14.67 6.14 -13.94
CA ALA A 45 13.89 6.81 -12.90
C ALA A 45 12.73 5.93 -12.39
N ALA A 46 13.04 4.95 -11.52
CA ALA A 46 12.06 4.23 -10.71
C ALA A 46 12.57 4.06 -9.27
N THR A 47 12.28 5.06 -8.46
CA THR A 47 11.92 5.01 -7.04
C THR A 47 12.43 3.81 -6.22
N GLY A 48 13.39 4.06 -5.31
CA GLY A 48 13.85 3.12 -4.27
C GLY A 48 12.80 2.83 -3.18
N LEU A 49 11.70 2.20 -3.57
CA LEU A 49 10.70 1.57 -2.72
C LEU A 49 10.71 0.08 -3.07
N ALA A 50 10.71 -0.79 -2.07
CA ALA A 50 10.77 -2.24 -2.24
C ALA A 50 9.88 -2.69 -3.42
N GLU A 51 10.47 -3.39 -4.39
CA GLU A 51 9.75 -3.86 -5.57
C GLU A 51 8.54 -4.68 -5.14
N ARG A 52 7.37 -4.34 -5.69
CA ARG A 52 6.15 -5.11 -5.40
C ARG A 52 6.24 -6.43 -6.17
N PRO A 53 6.04 -7.59 -5.51
CA PRO A 53 6.18 -8.89 -6.18
C PRO A 53 5.03 -9.19 -7.16
N TRP A 54 3.93 -8.43 -7.12
CA TRP A 54 2.77 -8.61 -8.01
C TRP A 54 2.70 -7.57 -9.13
N LYS A 55 2.10 -7.96 -10.26
CA LYS A 55 1.81 -7.05 -11.38
C LYS A 55 0.72 -6.07 -10.98
N VAL A 56 0.96 -4.79 -11.28
CA VAL A 56 0.02 -3.70 -10.97
C VAL A 56 -0.46 -3.06 -12.27
N ALA A 57 -1.77 -2.81 -12.38
CA ALA A 57 -2.36 -2.02 -13.45
C ALA A 57 -3.24 -0.89 -12.91
N ASP A 58 -3.58 0.08 -13.76
CA ASP A 58 -4.52 1.14 -13.40
C ASP A 58 -5.95 0.60 -13.38
N ALA A 59 -6.70 0.94 -12.34
CA ALA A 59 -8.09 0.55 -12.16
C ALA A 59 -8.92 1.74 -11.66
N ARG A 60 -10.24 1.65 -11.83
CA ARG A 60 -11.19 2.61 -11.30
C ARG A 60 -12.37 1.88 -10.67
N LEU A 61 -12.79 2.34 -9.52
CA LEU A 61 -14.06 1.95 -8.91
C LEU A 61 -15.08 3.01 -9.30
N VAL A 62 -16.17 2.60 -9.92
CA VAL A 62 -17.29 3.47 -10.32
C VAL A 62 -18.51 2.98 -9.58
N LEU A 63 -19.25 3.85 -8.90
CA LEU A 63 -20.50 3.48 -8.26
C LEU A 63 -21.70 4.07 -9.00
N GLU A 64 -22.88 3.48 -8.79
CA GLU A 64 -24.14 3.89 -9.40
C GLU A 64 -24.53 5.35 -9.11
N ASP A 65 -24.02 5.91 -8.01
CA ASP A 65 -24.24 7.31 -7.62
C ASP A 65 -23.42 8.31 -8.44
N GLY A 66 -22.57 7.81 -9.34
CA GLY A 66 -21.66 8.60 -10.18
C GLY A 66 -20.30 8.88 -9.54
N SER A 67 -20.02 8.36 -8.34
CA SER A 67 -18.73 8.50 -7.69
C SER A 67 -17.67 7.64 -8.39
N ILE A 68 -16.49 8.22 -8.61
CA ILE A 68 -15.37 7.54 -9.29
C ILE A 68 -14.13 7.66 -8.42
N TRP A 69 -13.50 6.53 -8.11
CA TRP A 69 -12.22 6.47 -7.40
C TRP A 69 -11.14 5.82 -8.27
N LYS A 70 -9.96 6.43 -8.30
CA LYS A 70 -8.76 5.90 -8.94
C LYS A 70 -8.07 4.90 -8.01
N ALA A 71 -7.74 3.75 -8.56
CA ALA A 71 -7.16 2.63 -7.84
C ALA A 71 -6.04 2.01 -8.65
N LYS A 72 -5.31 1.11 -7.99
CA LYS A 72 -4.43 0.16 -8.67
C LYS A 72 -5.02 -1.22 -8.51
N SER A 73 -4.97 -2.05 -9.55
CA SER A 73 -5.39 -3.44 -9.47
C SER A 73 -4.23 -4.38 -9.13
N PHE A 74 -4.58 -5.52 -8.55
CA PHE A 74 -3.74 -6.67 -8.29
C PHE A 74 -4.58 -7.95 -8.40
N GLY A 75 -3.94 -9.11 -8.49
CA GLY A 75 -4.64 -10.37 -8.76
C GLY A 75 -5.08 -10.45 -10.23
N ALA A 76 -6.33 -10.83 -10.46
CA ALA A 76 -6.88 -10.97 -11.81
C ALA A 76 -7.13 -9.62 -12.50
N SER A 77 -6.97 -9.60 -13.82
CA SER A 77 -7.27 -8.44 -14.67
C SER A 77 -8.63 -8.62 -15.35
N GLY A 78 -9.40 -7.56 -15.46
CA GLY A 78 -10.69 -7.58 -16.15
C GLY A 78 -11.58 -6.42 -15.75
N THR A 79 -12.87 -6.56 -16.02
CA THR A 79 -13.92 -5.66 -15.56
C THR A 79 -15.05 -6.53 -15.06
N GLN A 80 -15.51 -6.27 -13.84
CA GLN A 80 -16.63 -6.96 -13.23
C GLN A 80 -17.57 -5.91 -12.64
N VAL A 81 -18.85 -6.25 -12.58
CA VAL A 81 -19.90 -5.42 -12.01
C VAL A 81 -20.53 -6.21 -10.89
N GLY A 82 -20.79 -5.56 -9.76
CA GLY A 82 -21.34 -6.21 -8.58
C GLY A 82 -21.78 -5.21 -7.52
N GLU A 83 -22.41 -5.73 -6.49
CA GLU A 83 -22.78 -4.93 -5.32
C GLU A 83 -21.55 -4.69 -4.46
N VAL A 84 -21.31 -3.44 -4.08
CA VAL A 84 -20.21 -3.06 -3.19
C VAL A 84 -20.70 -3.05 -1.75
N VAL A 85 -20.12 -3.92 -0.94
CA VAL A 85 -20.39 -4.07 0.49
C VAL A 85 -19.12 -3.79 1.28
N PHE A 86 -19.24 -3.36 2.54
CA PHE A 86 -18.07 -3.16 3.40
C PHE A 86 -18.07 -4.13 4.58
N ASN A 87 -16.87 -4.56 4.98
CA ASN A 87 -16.67 -5.40 6.15
C ASN A 87 -15.75 -4.71 7.17
N THR A 88 -16.16 -4.77 8.44
CA THR A 88 -15.45 -4.19 9.59
C THR A 88 -14.49 -5.16 10.28
N SER A 89 -14.38 -6.39 9.80
CA SER A 89 -13.41 -7.37 10.29
C SER A 89 -11.99 -6.84 10.12
N LEU A 90 -11.24 -6.88 11.21
CA LEU A 90 -9.84 -6.46 11.24
C LEU A 90 -8.90 -7.60 10.83
N THR A 91 -9.33 -8.85 11.03
CA THR A 91 -8.61 -10.10 10.73
C THR A 91 -9.54 -11.07 10.01
N GLY A 92 -9.04 -12.21 9.56
CA GLY A 92 -9.88 -13.22 8.90
C GLY A 92 -10.29 -12.81 7.48
N TYR A 93 -9.46 -12.04 6.77
CA TYR A 93 -9.79 -11.68 5.39
C TYR A 93 -9.92 -12.92 4.50
N GLN A 94 -9.17 -13.99 4.75
CA GLN A 94 -9.26 -15.23 4.00
C GLN A 94 -10.62 -15.93 4.14
N GLU A 95 -11.18 -15.96 5.36
CA GLU A 95 -12.52 -16.50 5.63
C GLU A 95 -13.56 -15.71 4.82
N ILE A 96 -13.44 -14.38 4.81
CA ILE A 96 -14.31 -13.49 4.02
C ILE A 96 -14.16 -13.74 2.52
N LEU A 97 -12.96 -14.06 2.04
CA LEU A 97 -12.76 -14.38 0.62
C LEU A 97 -13.40 -15.70 0.20
N THR A 98 -13.53 -16.64 1.12
CA THR A 98 -14.04 -17.99 0.86
C THR A 98 -15.49 -18.18 1.31
N ASP A 99 -16.09 -17.20 1.98
CA ASP A 99 -17.50 -17.24 2.39
C ASP A 99 -18.44 -17.14 1.16
N PRO A 100 -19.32 -18.13 0.93
CA PRO A 100 -20.28 -18.11 -0.17
C PRO A 100 -21.31 -16.97 -0.06
N SER A 101 -21.46 -16.35 1.10
CA SER A 101 -22.40 -15.23 1.32
C SER A 101 -22.05 -13.98 0.50
N TYR A 102 -20.79 -13.82 0.10
CA TYR A 102 -20.30 -12.69 -0.71
C TYR A 102 -20.28 -12.99 -2.22
N ALA A 103 -20.99 -14.02 -2.67
CA ALA A 103 -20.98 -14.44 -4.07
C ALA A 103 -21.36 -13.29 -5.02
N GLY A 104 -20.44 -12.93 -5.92
CA GLY A 104 -20.66 -11.86 -6.91
C GLY A 104 -20.61 -10.43 -6.34
N GLN A 105 -20.19 -10.25 -5.08
CA GLN A 105 -20.08 -8.94 -4.44
C GLN A 105 -18.63 -8.46 -4.41
N PHE A 106 -18.47 -7.14 -4.38
CA PHE A 106 -17.20 -6.49 -4.09
C PHE A 106 -17.12 -6.18 -2.60
N VAL A 107 -16.19 -6.84 -1.91
CA VAL A 107 -16.02 -6.66 -0.47
C VAL A 107 -14.94 -5.62 -0.20
N LEU A 108 -15.34 -4.52 0.45
CA LEU A 108 -14.46 -3.47 0.92
C LEU A 108 -14.02 -3.73 2.35
N MET A 109 -12.72 -3.92 2.54
CA MET A 109 -12.12 -4.06 3.86
C MET A 109 -11.85 -2.69 4.47
N THR A 110 -12.37 -2.47 5.67
CA THR A 110 -12.08 -1.24 6.44
C THR A 110 -10.68 -1.24 7.05
N ASN A 111 -10.08 -2.42 7.30
CA ASN A 111 -8.72 -2.53 7.78
C ASN A 111 -7.74 -1.99 6.70
N PRO A 112 -6.86 -1.02 7.02
CA PRO A 112 -5.96 -0.44 6.04
C PRO A 112 -4.89 -1.41 5.51
N HIS A 113 -4.47 -2.39 6.31
CA HIS A 113 -3.38 -3.31 5.97
C HIS A 113 -3.91 -4.73 5.81
N ILE A 114 -4.00 -5.19 4.56
CA ILE A 114 -4.45 -6.54 4.21
C ILE A 114 -3.30 -7.33 3.58
N GLY A 115 -3.28 -8.65 3.75
CA GLY A 115 -2.25 -9.53 3.19
C GLY A 115 -1.00 -9.69 4.07
N ASN A 116 -1.01 -9.22 5.31
CA ASN A 116 0.14 -9.35 6.23
C ASN A 116 0.37 -10.80 6.69
N THR A 117 -0.69 -11.59 6.86
CA THR A 117 -0.62 -12.99 7.30
C THR A 117 -0.44 -14.00 6.17
N GLY A 118 -0.47 -13.53 4.90
CA GLY A 118 -0.57 -14.40 3.74
C GLY A 118 -1.83 -15.25 3.74
N VAL A 119 -1.83 -16.29 2.91
CA VAL A 119 -2.92 -17.24 2.76
C VAL A 119 -2.47 -18.64 3.20
N ASN A 120 -3.35 -19.39 3.85
CA ASN A 120 -3.10 -20.76 4.28
C ASN A 120 -4.27 -21.69 3.92
N PHE A 121 -4.01 -22.84 3.29
CA PHE A 121 -5.08 -23.73 2.82
C PHE A 121 -5.94 -24.35 3.93
N ASP A 122 -5.46 -24.42 5.18
CA ASP A 122 -6.26 -24.98 6.30
C ASP A 122 -7.40 -24.05 6.74
N ASP A 123 -7.27 -22.75 6.49
CA ASP A 123 -8.19 -21.72 6.99
C ASP A 123 -9.19 -21.29 5.88
N GLU A 124 -9.38 -22.11 4.84
CA GLU A 124 -10.39 -21.92 3.79
C GLU A 124 -11.75 -22.49 4.22
N GLU A 125 -12.79 -21.64 4.28
CA GLU A 125 -14.17 -22.05 4.61
C GLU A 125 -14.84 -22.80 3.43
N SER A 126 -14.32 -22.62 2.22
CA SER A 126 -14.84 -23.26 1.03
C SER A 126 -13.76 -23.51 -0.02
N ARG A 127 -14.09 -24.35 -1.00
CA ARG A 127 -13.13 -24.77 -2.05
C ARG A 127 -12.74 -23.66 -3.02
N GLN A 128 -13.47 -22.55 -3.07
CA GLN A 128 -13.26 -21.48 -4.04
C GLN A 128 -13.61 -20.10 -3.46
N CYS A 129 -12.98 -19.06 -4.00
CA CYS A 129 -13.39 -17.70 -3.70
C CYS A 129 -14.68 -17.37 -4.47
N PHE A 130 -15.70 -16.91 -3.74
CA PHE A 130 -17.00 -16.58 -4.33
C PHE A 130 -17.17 -15.10 -4.65
N LEU A 131 -16.37 -14.21 -4.04
CA LEU A 131 -16.44 -12.77 -4.29
C LEU A 131 -16.13 -12.40 -5.75
N ALA A 132 -16.70 -11.29 -6.21
CA ALA A 132 -16.35 -10.70 -7.50
C ALA A 132 -15.00 -9.96 -7.42
N GLY A 133 -14.80 -9.20 -6.33
CA GLY A 133 -13.55 -8.51 -6.10
C GLY A 133 -13.34 -8.01 -4.68
N LEU A 134 -12.09 -7.68 -4.37
CA LEU A 134 -11.66 -7.21 -3.07
C LEU A 134 -11.18 -5.76 -3.16
N VAL A 135 -11.75 -4.88 -2.32
CA VAL A 135 -11.35 -3.47 -2.22
C VAL A 135 -10.61 -3.24 -0.91
N ILE A 136 -9.33 -2.87 -0.99
CA ILE A 136 -8.48 -2.63 0.18
C ILE A 136 -7.83 -1.26 0.12
N ARG A 137 -7.27 -0.81 1.25
CA ARG A 137 -6.47 0.41 1.25
C ARG A 137 -5.03 0.13 0.83
N SER A 138 -4.36 -0.79 1.51
CA SER A 138 -2.96 -1.12 1.25
C SER A 138 -2.74 -2.62 1.33
N LEU A 139 -2.03 -3.16 0.34
CA LEU A 139 -1.59 -4.54 0.31
C LEU A 139 -0.19 -4.64 0.93
N SER A 140 0.01 -5.60 1.84
CA SER A 140 1.33 -5.87 2.41
C SER A 140 2.28 -6.41 1.34
N ILE A 141 3.50 -5.84 1.25
CA ILE A 141 4.55 -6.32 0.34
C ILE A 141 5.12 -7.64 0.82
N THR A 142 5.23 -7.80 2.14
CA THR A 142 5.78 -8.99 2.78
C THR A 142 4.72 -9.64 3.65
N THR A 143 4.61 -10.95 3.54
CA THR A 143 3.83 -11.79 4.45
C THR A 143 4.71 -12.22 5.61
N SER A 144 4.18 -12.21 6.82
CA SER A 144 4.88 -12.60 8.04
C SER A 144 3.96 -13.46 8.89
N ASN A 145 3.89 -14.75 8.54
CA ASN A 145 3.16 -15.76 9.29
C ASN A 145 3.81 -17.12 9.07
N TRP A 146 3.95 -17.91 10.14
CA TRP A 146 4.54 -19.24 10.07
C TRP A 146 3.64 -20.25 9.32
N ARG A 147 2.33 -19.97 9.25
CA ARG A 147 1.36 -20.76 8.46
C ARG A 147 1.20 -20.28 7.01
N CYS A 148 1.91 -19.23 6.60
CA CYS A 148 1.76 -18.67 5.25
C CYS A 148 2.25 -19.69 4.22
N ALA A 149 1.35 -20.11 3.32
CA ALA A 149 1.71 -20.89 2.14
C ALA A 149 1.98 -19.96 0.95
N GLU A 150 1.13 -18.96 0.74
CA GLU A 150 1.15 -18.10 -0.46
C GLU A 150 0.85 -16.63 -0.15
N THR A 151 1.22 -15.75 -1.08
CA THR A 151 0.85 -14.33 -0.99
C THR A 151 -0.59 -14.12 -1.42
N LEU A 152 -1.24 -13.10 -0.84
CA LEU A 152 -2.61 -12.77 -1.19
C LEU A 152 -2.78 -12.38 -2.67
N GLY A 153 -1.77 -11.73 -3.26
CA GLY A 153 -1.82 -11.32 -4.67
C GLY A 153 -1.83 -12.50 -5.62
N ASP A 154 -0.97 -13.49 -5.37
CA ASP A 154 -0.87 -14.70 -6.19
C ASP A 154 -2.12 -15.56 -6.03
N TYR A 155 -2.60 -15.73 -4.79
CA TYR A 155 -3.83 -16.46 -4.49
C TYR A 155 -5.06 -15.92 -5.24
N LEU A 156 -5.21 -14.59 -5.30
CA LEU A 156 -6.30 -13.97 -6.05
C LEU A 156 -6.11 -14.10 -7.56
N ALA A 157 -4.87 -14.03 -8.06
CA ALA A 157 -4.58 -14.21 -9.48
C ALA A 157 -4.93 -15.62 -9.96
N GLU A 158 -4.56 -16.65 -9.19
CA GLU A 158 -4.84 -18.06 -9.50
C GLU A 158 -6.34 -18.36 -9.53
N ARG A 159 -7.11 -17.73 -8.63
CA ARG A 159 -8.56 -17.90 -8.52
C ARG A 159 -9.36 -16.94 -9.40
N ASN A 160 -8.68 -16.17 -10.26
CA ASN A 160 -9.27 -15.20 -11.16
C ASN A 160 -10.14 -14.13 -10.46
N ILE A 161 -9.71 -13.70 -9.27
CA ILE A 161 -10.39 -12.69 -8.45
C ILE A 161 -9.70 -11.34 -8.58
N MET A 162 -10.50 -10.29 -8.77
CA MET A 162 -9.99 -8.93 -8.91
C MET A 162 -9.71 -8.31 -7.55
N GLY A 163 -8.50 -7.80 -7.34
CA GLY A 163 -8.17 -6.96 -6.21
C GLY A 163 -7.95 -5.51 -6.66
N ILE A 164 -8.49 -4.54 -5.92
CA ILE A 164 -8.17 -3.12 -6.07
C ILE A 164 -7.66 -2.54 -4.75
N PHE A 165 -6.66 -1.67 -4.84
CA PHE A 165 -6.07 -1.01 -3.69
C PHE A 165 -5.76 0.46 -3.92
N SER A 166 -5.62 1.21 -2.83
CA SER A 166 -5.27 2.62 -2.86
C SER A 166 -3.79 2.83 -3.18
N ASN A 167 -3.50 3.81 -4.03
CA ASN A 167 -2.14 4.16 -4.38
C ASN A 167 -1.50 5.10 -3.34
N LEU A 168 -1.28 4.59 -2.13
CA LEU A 168 -0.68 5.40 -1.06
C LEU A 168 0.77 5.83 -1.39
N LEU A 169 1.42 5.18 -2.36
CA LEU A 169 2.82 5.43 -2.70
C LEU A 169 3.03 6.69 -3.58
N THR A 170 2.03 7.12 -4.35
CA THR A 170 2.14 8.31 -5.19
C THR A 170 1.87 9.62 -4.42
N LEU A 171 1.37 9.53 -3.19
CA LEU A 171 1.04 10.69 -2.34
C LEU A 171 2.26 11.56 -1.97
N MET A 172 3.50 11.06 -2.12
CA MET A 172 4.69 11.84 -1.78
C MET A 172 5.15 12.81 -2.88
N LEU A 173 4.64 12.68 -4.11
CA LEU A 173 5.03 13.52 -5.26
C LEU A 173 3.88 14.36 -5.84
N SER A 174 2.64 14.10 -5.46
CA SER A 174 1.50 14.89 -5.93
C SER A 174 0.50 15.09 -4.81
N CYS A 175 0.75 16.10 -3.98
CA CYS A 175 -0.16 16.59 -2.95
C CYS A 175 -1.40 17.27 -3.57
N ASN A 176 -2.14 16.58 -4.45
CA ASN A 176 -3.45 17.02 -4.99
C ASN A 176 -4.06 16.00 -5.96
N VAL A 177 -4.09 14.71 -5.62
CA VAL A 177 -4.98 13.75 -6.32
C VAL A 177 -6.21 13.54 -5.44
N PRO A 178 -7.31 14.27 -5.66
CA PRO A 178 -8.50 14.19 -4.81
C PRO A 178 -9.28 12.87 -4.90
N ASP A 179 -8.93 11.98 -5.84
CA ASP A 179 -9.77 10.83 -6.20
C ASP A 179 -9.13 9.46 -5.90
N ASP A 180 -8.08 9.37 -5.07
CA ASP A 180 -7.53 8.06 -4.71
C ASP A 180 -8.57 7.26 -3.88
N VAL A 181 -8.59 5.93 -4.06
CA VAL A 181 -9.45 5.04 -3.26
C VAL A 181 -9.19 5.25 -1.77
N ASP A 182 -10.13 5.89 -1.08
CA ASP A 182 -10.16 5.95 0.39
C ASP A 182 -11.28 5.03 0.88
N THR A 183 -10.89 3.88 1.43
CA THR A 183 -11.84 2.91 1.99
C THR A 183 -12.75 3.52 3.05
N ARG A 184 -12.32 4.55 3.78
CA ARG A 184 -13.16 5.26 4.77
C ARG A 184 -14.18 6.17 4.10
N ALA A 185 -13.82 6.86 3.03
CA ALA A 185 -14.74 7.70 2.27
C ALA A 185 -15.82 6.84 1.61
N ILE A 186 -15.43 5.73 0.99
CA ILE A 186 -16.36 4.77 0.38
C ILE A 186 -17.28 4.16 1.46
N THR A 187 -16.73 3.75 2.61
CA THR A 187 -17.55 3.22 3.72
C THR A 187 -18.56 4.25 4.24
N ARG A 188 -18.17 5.53 4.34
CA ARG A 188 -19.09 6.61 4.73
C ARG A 188 -20.22 6.79 3.72
N ARG A 189 -19.93 6.64 2.43
CA ARG A 189 -20.92 6.72 1.36
C ARG A 189 -21.90 5.56 1.42
N LEU A 190 -21.39 4.33 1.51
CA LEU A 190 -22.20 3.12 1.68
C LEU A 190 -23.05 3.16 2.97
N ARG A 191 -22.62 3.86 4.03
CA ARG A 191 -23.45 4.03 5.23
C ARG A 191 -24.64 4.98 5.04
N GLN A 192 -24.55 5.91 4.08
CA GLN A 192 -25.63 6.85 3.79
C GLN A 192 -26.68 6.23 2.88
N ASP A 193 -26.22 5.54 1.83
CA ASP A 193 -27.10 5.04 0.77
C ASP A 193 -27.40 3.53 0.89
N GLY A 194 -26.60 2.80 1.68
CA GLY A 194 -26.67 1.35 1.81
C GLY A 194 -25.62 0.67 0.93
N SER A 195 -26.01 -0.42 0.28
CA SER A 195 -25.17 -1.01 -0.77
C SER A 195 -25.39 -0.29 -2.09
N LEU A 196 -24.32 -0.18 -2.88
CA LEU A 196 -24.31 0.48 -4.17
C LEU A 196 -23.76 -0.49 -5.22
N ILE A 197 -24.32 -0.48 -6.42
CA ILE A 197 -23.77 -1.24 -7.54
C ILE A 197 -22.54 -0.51 -8.11
N GLY A 198 -21.49 -1.25 -8.48
CA GLY A 198 -20.28 -0.71 -9.09
C GLY A 198 -19.52 -1.70 -9.97
#